data_AF-A0A835TE18-F1
#
_entry.id   AF-A0A835TE18-F1
#
_cell.length_a   1.000
_cell.length_b   1.000
_cell.length_c   1.000
_cell.angle_alpha   90.00
_cell.angle_beta   90.00
_cell.angle_gamma   90.00
#
_symmetry.space_group_name_H-M   'P 1'
#
loop_
_entity.id
_entity.type
_entity.pdbx_description
1 polymer ?
#
loop_
_entity_poly.entity_id
_entity_poly.type
_entity_poly.pdbx_seq_one_letter_code
_entity_poly.pdbx_strand_id
1 'polypeptide(L)'
;MLKEGAGAVKEKLAHNVSISSTLAHMDTAISLPHQLLMVLLVAVFILYPALVSASLSMFACRILDTGSGPHPEMQQATWVHGYWLRDMNQACYAGIHASLYLPLGIVPEYYFWESVSQVQMLILVSIDVFGRALPEYQQALLLICGLSVIGMVNMACSPVIARLLTVMEFLSLGVLSLTITMGLFFVKTSQETVGISQVRG
;
A
#
# COMPACT_ATOMS: atom_id res chain seq x y z
N MET A 1 3.62 49.01 -27.03
CA MET A 1 3.65 48.11 -25.86
C MET A 1 2.47 47.12 -25.76
N LEU A 2 1.39 47.23 -26.58
CA LEU A 2 0.25 46.29 -26.51
C LEU A 2 0.34 45.04 -27.42
N LYS A 3 1.38 44.92 -28.25
CA LYS A 3 1.51 43.83 -29.24
C LYS A 3 2.27 42.61 -28.72
N GLU A 4 3.05 42.77 -27.64
CA GLU A 4 3.85 41.68 -27.05
C GLU A 4 3.03 40.76 -26.14
N GLY A 5 1.98 41.25 -25.49
CA GLY A 5 1.11 40.44 -24.63
C GLY A 5 0.23 39.42 -25.37
N ALA A 6 -0.18 39.73 -26.61
CA ALA A 6 -1.05 38.85 -27.39
C ALA A 6 -0.35 37.60 -27.93
N GLY A 7 0.97 37.68 -28.17
CA GLY A 7 1.79 36.55 -28.61
C GLY A 7 1.96 35.50 -27.51
N ALA A 8 2.31 35.94 -26.29
CA ALA A 8 2.49 35.07 -25.14
C ALA A 8 1.20 34.34 -24.73
N VAL A 9 0.04 34.98 -24.87
CA VAL A 9 -1.27 34.35 -24.60
C VAL A 9 -1.60 33.29 -25.64
N LYS A 10 -1.33 33.54 -26.94
CA LYS A 10 -1.52 32.55 -28.01
C LYS A 10 -0.64 31.32 -27.83
N GLU A 11 0.61 31.53 -27.42
CA GLU A 11 1.57 30.44 -27.18
C GLU A 11 1.15 29.58 -25.98
N LYS A 12 0.71 30.20 -24.88
CA LYS A 12 0.17 29.48 -23.71
C LYS A 12 -1.12 28.72 -24.04
N LEU A 13 -2.01 29.28 -24.86
CA LEU A 13 -3.23 28.59 -25.29
C LEU A 13 -2.90 27.39 -26.20
N ALA A 14 -2.00 27.56 -27.17
CA ALA A 14 -1.58 26.48 -28.06
C ALA A 14 -0.92 25.34 -27.28
N HIS A 15 -0.10 25.67 -26.27
CA HIS A 15 0.53 24.70 -25.39
C HIS A 15 -0.50 23.94 -24.54
N ASN A 16 -1.49 24.62 -23.95
CA ASN A 16 -2.53 23.98 -23.14
C ASN A 16 -3.49 23.10 -23.97
N VAL A 17 -3.80 23.51 -25.21
CA VAL A 17 -4.60 22.72 -26.14
C VAL A 17 -3.82 21.48 -26.61
N SER A 18 -2.51 21.62 -26.87
CA SER A 18 -1.64 20.49 -27.21
C SER A 18 -1.55 19.47 -26.08
N ILE A 19 -1.40 19.92 -24.83
CA ILE A 19 -1.40 19.06 -23.64
C ILE A 19 -2.75 18.35 -23.45
N SER A 20 -3.87 19.06 -23.59
CA SER A 20 -5.20 18.44 -23.48
C SER A 20 -5.44 17.40 -24.58
N SER A 21 -4.96 17.68 -25.80
CA SER A 21 -5.04 16.76 -26.92
C SER A 21 -4.19 15.52 -26.69
N THR A 22 -2.98 15.65 -26.13
CA THR A 22 -2.11 14.49 -25.83
C THR A 22 -2.67 13.67 -24.67
N LEU A 23 -3.23 14.30 -23.64
CA LEU A 23 -3.94 13.62 -22.54
C LEU A 23 -5.17 12.85 -23.05
N ALA A 24 -5.99 13.45 -23.92
CA ALA A 24 -7.17 12.79 -24.50
C ALA A 24 -6.78 11.62 -25.42
N HIS A 25 -5.66 11.74 -26.14
CA HIS A 25 -5.16 10.67 -27.01
C HIS A 25 -4.53 9.50 -26.23
N MET A 26 -3.98 9.77 -25.05
CA MET A 26 -3.50 8.75 -24.12
C MET A 26 -4.66 7.99 -23.44
N ASP A 27 -5.76 8.68 -23.13
CA ASP A 27 -6.96 8.06 -22.53
C ASP A 27 -7.67 7.10 -23.52
N THR A 28 -7.58 7.39 -24.82
CA THR A 28 -8.13 6.51 -25.88
C THR A 28 -7.27 5.28 -26.18
N ALA A 29 -6.00 5.29 -25.78
CA ALA A 29 -5.07 4.16 -25.96
C ALA A 29 -5.14 3.12 -24.82
N ILE A 30 -5.80 3.44 -23.70
CA ILE A 30 -5.94 2.53 -22.56
C ILE A 30 -7.28 1.80 -22.65
N SER A 31 -7.24 0.47 -22.64
CA SER A 31 -8.48 -0.30 -22.64
C SER A 31 -9.27 -0.02 -21.35
N LEU A 32 -10.53 0.41 -21.49
CA LEU A 32 -11.50 0.62 -20.41
C LEU A 32 -11.45 -0.44 -19.27
N PRO A 33 -11.32 -1.76 -19.55
CA PRO A 33 -11.19 -2.76 -18.49
C PRO A 33 -9.91 -2.64 -17.64
N HIS A 34 -8.78 -2.20 -18.22
CA HIS A 34 -7.54 -2.01 -17.47
C HIS A 34 -7.58 -0.77 -16.58
N GLN A 35 -8.26 0.29 -17.04
CA GLN A 35 -8.47 1.51 -16.25
C GLN A 35 -9.41 1.22 -15.06
N LEU A 36 -10.49 0.47 -15.29
CA LEU A 36 -11.38 0.00 -14.23
C LEU A 36 -10.70 -0.94 -13.25
N LEU A 37 -9.85 -1.87 -13.72
CA LEU A 37 -9.09 -2.77 -12.86
C LEU A 37 -8.12 -2.01 -11.95
N MET A 38 -7.45 -0.98 -12.47
CA MET A 38 -6.54 -0.15 -11.67
C MET A 38 -7.28 0.66 -10.60
N VAL A 39 -8.41 1.28 -10.96
CA VAL A 39 -9.24 2.02 -10.00
C VAL A 39 -9.81 1.08 -8.93
N LEU A 40 -10.26 -0.12 -9.33
CA LEU A 40 -10.74 -1.15 -8.40
C LEU A 40 -9.65 -1.58 -7.43
N LEU A 41 -8.43 -1.87 -7.91
CA LEU A 41 -7.31 -2.25 -7.07
C LEU A 41 -6.98 -1.16 -6.05
N VAL A 42 -6.85 0.10 -6.49
CA VAL A 42 -6.60 1.23 -5.59
C VAL A 42 -7.72 1.39 -4.55
N ALA A 43 -8.98 1.26 -4.98
CA ALA A 43 -10.13 1.34 -4.07
C ALA A 43 -10.13 0.22 -3.02
N VAL A 44 -9.82 -1.02 -3.41
CA VAL A 44 -9.68 -2.15 -2.50
C VAL A 44 -8.51 -1.94 -1.52
N PHE A 45 -7.38 -1.42 -1.99
CA PHE A 45 -6.23 -1.09 -1.13
C PHE A 45 -6.52 0.00 -0.11
N ILE A 46 -7.38 0.97 -0.43
CA ILE A 46 -7.80 2.02 0.50
C ILE A 46 -8.90 1.52 1.45
N LEU A 47 -9.79 0.64 0.98
CA LEU A 47 -10.93 0.15 1.74
C LEU A 47 -10.57 -1.00 2.70
N TYR A 48 -9.69 -1.91 2.29
CA TYR A 48 -9.25 -3.06 3.06
C TYR A 48 -8.76 -2.72 4.49
N PRO A 49 -7.90 -1.71 4.72
CA PRO A 49 -7.40 -1.37 6.05
C PRO A 49 -8.45 -0.66 6.89
N ALA A 50 -9.33 0.13 6.28
CA ALA A 50 -10.50 0.68 6.96
C ALA A 50 -11.41 -0.46 7.44
N LEU A 51 -11.55 -1.52 6.64
CA LEU A 51 -12.33 -2.70 6.98
C LEU A 51 -11.65 -3.54 8.07
N VAL A 52 -10.34 -3.74 7.99
CA VAL A 52 -9.55 -4.46 9.00
C VAL A 52 -9.56 -3.70 10.32
N SER A 53 -9.31 -2.39 10.32
CA SER A 53 -9.36 -1.57 11.54
C SER A 53 -10.75 -1.54 12.17
N ALA A 54 -11.82 -1.42 11.36
CA ALA A 54 -13.19 -1.53 11.84
C ALA A 54 -13.48 -2.93 12.43
N SER A 55 -13.00 -3.99 11.77
CA SER A 55 -13.18 -5.36 12.24
C SER A 55 -12.43 -5.64 13.54
N LEU A 56 -11.20 -5.12 13.69
CA LEU A 56 -10.40 -5.25 14.90
C LEU A 56 -10.96 -4.43 16.06
N SER A 57 -11.65 -3.31 15.78
CA SER A 57 -12.33 -2.52 16.82
C SER A 57 -13.41 -3.31 17.57
N MET A 58 -13.97 -4.37 16.96
CA MET A 58 -14.90 -5.29 17.62
C MET A 58 -14.27 -6.10 18.76
N PHE A 59 -12.94 -6.22 18.78
CA PHE A 59 -12.18 -6.91 19.83
C PHE A 59 -11.57 -5.95 20.85
N ALA A 60 -11.87 -4.65 20.76
CA ALA A 60 -11.38 -3.67 21.72
C ALA A 60 -12.02 -3.85 23.11
N CYS A 61 -11.26 -3.52 24.15
CA CYS A 61 -11.75 -3.41 25.52
C CYS A 61 -11.80 -1.96 25.94
N ARG A 62 -12.89 -1.57 26.62
CA ARG A 62 -13.11 -0.19 27.09
C ARG A 62 -13.45 -0.21 28.57
N ILE A 63 -12.97 0.80 29.29
CA ILE A 63 -13.29 1.02 30.71
C ILE A 63 -14.61 1.79 30.74
N LEU A 64 -15.64 1.23 31.39
CA LEU A 64 -16.96 1.85 31.49
C LEU A 64 -17.01 2.83 32.67
N ASP A 65 -16.46 2.40 33.81
CA ASP A 65 -16.52 3.14 35.05
C ASP A 65 -15.13 3.69 35.40
N THR A 66 -14.98 5.01 35.34
CA THR A 66 -13.71 5.71 35.61
C THR A 66 -13.71 6.42 36.97
N GLY A 67 -14.78 6.30 37.76
CA GLY A 67 -14.94 7.03 39.03
C GLY A 67 -15.39 8.49 38.85
N SER A 68 -15.45 9.01 37.63
CA SER A 68 -15.61 10.45 37.35
C SER A 68 -17.06 10.96 37.23
N GLY A 69 -18.03 10.24 37.77
CA GLY A 69 -19.47 10.54 37.64
C GLY A 69 -20.15 11.05 38.91
N PRO A 70 -21.36 11.65 38.80
CA PRO A 70 -22.14 12.13 39.95
C PRO A 70 -22.60 11.01 40.91
N HIS A 71 -22.59 9.75 40.46
CA HIS A 71 -23.04 8.58 41.21
C HIS A 71 -21.95 7.51 41.25
N PRO A 72 -20.92 7.65 42.11
CA PRO A 72 -19.86 6.65 42.28
C PRO A 72 -20.37 5.30 42.82
N GLU A 73 -21.47 5.30 43.58
CA GLU A 73 -22.08 4.11 44.17
C GLU A 73 -22.74 3.16 43.16
N MET A 74 -23.03 3.65 41.96
CA MET A 74 -23.66 2.87 40.87
C MET A 74 -22.63 2.27 39.90
N GLN A 75 -21.33 2.49 40.15
CA GLN A 75 -20.24 2.02 39.31
C GLN A 75 -19.78 0.62 39.74
N GLN A 76 -20.41 -0.40 39.15
CA GLN A 76 -20.16 -1.81 39.48
C GLN A 76 -19.13 -2.48 38.54
N ALA A 77 -18.75 -1.82 37.45
CA ALA A 77 -17.86 -2.37 36.44
C ALA A 77 -16.38 -2.03 36.74
N THR A 78 -15.85 -2.57 37.84
CA THR A 78 -14.52 -2.22 38.39
C THR A 78 -13.33 -2.99 37.80
N TRP A 79 -13.49 -3.67 36.67
CA TRP A 79 -12.41 -4.48 36.09
C TRP A 79 -11.26 -3.64 35.53
N VAL A 80 -10.03 -3.95 35.92
CA VAL A 80 -8.82 -3.16 35.59
C VAL A 80 -8.60 -3.02 34.08
N HIS A 81 -8.94 -4.04 33.30
CA HIS A 81 -8.68 -4.07 31.85
C HIS A 81 -9.92 -3.68 31.02
N GLY A 82 -11.00 -3.24 31.68
CA GLY A 82 -12.28 -2.91 31.05
C GLY A 82 -13.10 -4.13 30.61
N TYR A 83 -14.17 -3.86 29.87
CA TYR A 83 -15.11 -4.87 29.38
C TYR A 83 -15.08 -4.90 27.86
N TRP A 84 -15.49 -6.05 27.30
CA TRP A 84 -15.42 -6.30 25.87
C TRP A 84 -16.50 -5.53 25.10
N LEU A 85 -16.14 -4.88 23.98
CA LEU A 85 -17.06 -4.03 23.21
C LEU A 85 -18.31 -4.73 22.68
N ARG A 86 -18.20 -6.02 22.35
CA ARG A 86 -19.32 -6.84 21.84
C ARG A 86 -20.25 -7.32 22.96
N ASP A 87 -19.69 -7.61 24.13
CA ASP A 87 -20.43 -8.14 25.29
C ASP A 87 -19.92 -7.48 26.58
N MET A 88 -20.70 -6.49 27.04
CA MET A 88 -20.38 -5.70 28.23
C MET A 88 -20.54 -6.46 29.54
N ASN A 89 -21.14 -7.66 29.52
CA ASN A 89 -21.24 -8.49 30.71
C ASN A 89 -19.95 -9.32 30.93
N GLN A 90 -19.03 -9.30 29.97
CA GLN A 90 -17.79 -10.09 30.01
C GLN A 90 -16.56 -9.21 30.26
N ALA A 91 -15.79 -9.56 31.29
CA ALA A 91 -14.51 -8.90 31.59
C ALA A 91 -13.47 -9.17 30.50
N CYS A 92 -12.67 -8.14 30.18
CA CYS A 92 -11.58 -8.26 29.21
C CYS A 92 -10.54 -9.30 29.66
N TYR A 93 -10.02 -10.10 28.73
CA TYR A 93 -9.10 -11.22 28.97
C TYR A 93 -9.63 -12.34 29.89
N ALA A 94 -10.96 -12.45 30.06
CA ALA A 94 -11.58 -13.52 30.83
C ALA A 94 -12.60 -14.31 29.99
N GLY A 95 -12.82 -15.59 30.34
CA GLY A 95 -13.82 -16.45 29.69
C GLY A 95 -13.60 -16.65 28.19
N ILE A 96 -14.69 -16.65 27.42
CA ILE A 96 -14.72 -16.83 25.95
C ILE A 96 -13.83 -15.82 25.21
N HIS A 97 -13.71 -14.58 25.72
CA HIS A 97 -12.89 -13.54 25.10
C HIS A 97 -11.40 -13.92 25.14
N ALA A 98 -10.92 -14.47 26.26
CA ALA A 98 -9.55 -14.97 26.40
C ALA A 98 -9.29 -16.24 25.58
N SER A 99 -10.22 -17.20 25.56
CA SER A 99 -9.95 -18.50 24.95
C SER A 99 -10.12 -18.53 23.44
N LEU A 100 -11.07 -17.77 22.89
CA LEU A 100 -11.47 -17.86 21.48
C LEU A 100 -11.01 -16.64 20.67
N TYR A 101 -11.15 -15.44 21.22
CA TYR A 101 -10.96 -14.19 20.47
C TYR A 101 -9.57 -13.58 20.64
N LEU A 102 -8.93 -13.80 21.79
CA LEU A 102 -7.57 -13.37 22.04
C LEU A 102 -6.52 -13.93 21.05
N PRO A 103 -6.51 -15.23 20.71
CA PRO A 103 -5.60 -15.75 19.68
C PRO A 103 -5.92 -15.24 18.26
N LEU A 104 -7.15 -14.77 18.02
CA LEU A 104 -7.56 -14.17 16.74
C LEU A 104 -7.25 -12.67 16.66
N GLY A 105 -7.17 -11.99 17.81
CA GLY A 105 -7.06 -10.52 17.91
C GLY A 105 -5.68 -10.00 18.35
N ILE A 106 -4.78 -10.84 18.83
CA ILE A 106 -3.45 -10.41 19.29
C ILE A 106 -2.40 -10.57 18.18
N VAL A 107 -2.03 -9.45 17.57
CA VAL A 107 -0.67 -8.89 17.74
C VAL A 107 -0.81 -7.35 17.79
N PRO A 108 -1.08 -6.75 18.96
CA PRO A 108 -1.44 -5.33 19.06
C PRO A 108 -0.22 -4.40 19.14
N GLU A 109 1.02 -4.91 19.13
CA GLU A 109 2.23 -4.07 19.23
C GLU A 109 2.58 -3.32 17.94
N TYR A 110 1.84 -3.54 16.84
CA TYR A 110 2.25 -3.13 15.50
C TYR A 110 1.26 -2.23 14.77
N TYR A 111 0.44 -1.47 15.48
CA TYR A 111 -0.54 -0.57 14.85
C TYR A 111 0.11 0.43 13.88
N PHE A 112 1.32 0.91 14.19
CA PHE A 112 2.09 1.74 13.27
C PHE A 112 2.64 0.94 12.08
N TRP A 113 3.10 -0.29 12.32
CA TRP A 113 3.71 -1.13 11.29
C TRP A 113 2.70 -1.59 10.24
N GLU A 114 1.44 -1.83 10.63
CA GLU A 114 0.32 -2.08 9.70
C GLU A 114 0.12 -0.93 8.71
N SER A 115 0.36 0.32 9.15
CA SER A 115 0.33 1.48 8.26
C SER A 115 1.56 1.53 7.35
N VAL A 116 2.74 1.16 7.87
CA VAL A 116 4.00 1.13 7.11
C VAL A 116 3.97 0.06 6.01
N SER A 117 3.54 -1.16 6.32
CA SER A 117 3.41 -2.26 5.35
C SER A 117 2.41 -1.91 4.24
N GLN A 118 1.33 -1.19 4.58
CA GLN A 118 0.39 -0.71 3.58
C GLN A 118 0.98 0.38 2.68
N VAL A 119 1.72 1.34 3.24
CA VAL A 119 2.42 2.37 2.45
C VAL A 119 3.45 1.73 1.50
N GLN A 120 4.15 0.68 1.94
CA GLN A 120 5.09 -0.06 1.09
C GLN A 120 4.39 -0.69 -0.14
N MET A 121 3.25 -1.33 0.06
CA MET A 121 2.47 -1.90 -1.04
C MET A 121 1.95 -0.80 -1.99
N LEU A 122 1.52 0.34 -1.45
CA LEU A 122 1.08 1.48 -2.25
C LEU A 122 2.22 2.10 -3.08
N ILE A 123 3.44 2.16 -2.53
CA ILE A 123 4.63 2.62 -3.27
C ILE A 123 4.90 1.71 -4.47
N LEU A 124 4.86 0.38 -4.29
CA LEU A 124 5.07 -0.57 -5.40
C LEU A 124 4.01 -0.44 -6.49
N VAL A 125 2.73 -0.37 -6.10
CA VAL A 125 1.62 -0.16 -7.06
C VAL A 125 1.78 1.17 -7.78
N SER A 126 2.22 2.22 -7.09
CA SER A 126 2.47 3.53 -7.72
C SER A 126 3.60 3.45 -8.74
N ILE A 127 4.72 2.79 -8.42
CA ILE A 127 5.82 2.55 -9.37
C ILE A 127 5.33 1.79 -10.59
N ASP A 128 4.49 0.76 -10.41
CA ASP A 128 3.95 -0.01 -11.53
C ASP A 128 2.95 0.76 -12.40
N VAL A 129 2.09 1.59 -11.80
CA VAL A 129 1.08 2.36 -12.55
C VAL A 129 1.73 3.51 -13.32
N PHE A 130 2.57 4.31 -12.66
CA PHE A 130 3.24 5.45 -13.30
C PHE A 130 4.41 5.01 -14.18
N GLY A 131 5.02 3.86 -13.88
CA GLY A 131 6.10 3.26 -14.66
C GLY A 131 5.69 2.84 -16.07
N ARG A 132 4.38 2.69 -16.36
CA ARG A 132 3.88 2.38 -17.71
C ARG A 132 4.17 3.45 -18.76
N ALA A 133 4.43 4.68 -18.33
CA ALA A 133 4.81 5.78 -19.23
C ALA A 133 6.30 5.76 -19.60
N LEU A 134 7.11 4.94 -18.94
CA LEU A 134 8.55 4.84 -19.13
C LEU A 134 8.92 3.62 -20.01
N PRO A 135 10.10 3.63 -20.65
CA PRO A 135 10.66 2.44 -21.29
C PRO A 135 10.75 1.25 -20.33
N GLU A 136 10.47 0.04 -20.84
CA GLU A 136 10.37 -1.22 -20.08
C GLU A 136 11.57 -1.47 -19.14
N TYR A 137 12.77 -1.09 -19.57
CA TYR A 137 14.01 -1.20 -18.78
C TYR A 137 14.04 -0.27 -17.57
N GLN A 138 13.58 0.98 -17.74
CA GLN A 138 13.54 1.97 -16.65
C GLN A 138 12.44 1.63 -15.64
N GLN A 139 11.30 1.13 -16.10
CA GLN A 139 10.22 0.65 -15.23
C GLN A 139 10.70 -0.49 -14.31
N ALA A 140 11.37 -1.51 -14.87
CA ALA A 140 11.88 -2.64 -14.10
C ALA A 140 12.99 -2.23 -13.10
N LEU A 141 13.84 -1.25 -13.46
CA LEU A 141 14.86 -0.69 -12.57
C LEU A 141 14.26 0.07 -11.38
N LEU A 142 13.16 0.80 -11.58
CA LEU A 142 12.46 1.47 -10.48
C LEU A 142 11.80 0.45 -9.55
N LEU A 143 11.21 -0.62 -10.11
CA LEU A 143 10.60 -1.69 -9.34
C LEU A 143 11.63 -2.43 -8.46
N ILE A 144 12.81 -2.75 -9.01
CA ILE A 144 13.86 -3.45 -8.25
C ILE A 144 14.47 -2.55 -7.16
N CYS A 145 14.57 -1.24 -7.42
CA CYS A 145 15.01 -0.27 -6.42
C CYS A 145 14.00 -0.18 -5.27
N GLY A 146 12.70 -0.09 -5.58
CA GLY A 146 11.63 -0.07 -4.59
C GLY A 146 11.62 -1.32 -3.71
N LEU A 147 11.71 -2.51 -4.30
CA LEU A 147 11.78 -3.78 -3.56
C LEU A 147 12.99 -3.86 -2.63
N SER A 148 14.15 -3.34 -3.08
CA SER A 148 15.38 -3.32 -2.28
C SER A 148 15.26 -2.38 -1.07
N VAL A 149 14.67 -1.20 -1.25
CA VAL A 149 14.43 -0.23 -0.16
C VAL A 149 13.44 -0.79 0.86
N ILE A 150 12.35 -1.41 0.40
CA ILE A 150 11.36 -2.05 1.28
C ILE A 150 12.01 -3.16 2.11
N GLY A 151 12.84 -4.01 1.50
CA GLY A 151 13.60 -5.04 2.22
C GLY A 151 14.55 -4.48 3.27
N MET A 152 15.21 -3.35 2.99
CA MET A 152 16.08 -2.67 3.97
C MET A 152 15.27 -2.10 5.15
N VAL A 153 14.12 -1.48 4.89
CA VAL A 153 13.24 -0.92 5.94
C VAL A 153 12.69 -2.03 6.83
N ASN A 154 12.26 -3.15 6.24
CA ASN A 154 11.70 -4.30 6.98
C ASN A 154 12.75 -4.99 7.87
N MET A 155 14.02 -5.02 7.44
CA MET A 155 15.12 -5.51 8.27
C MET A 155 15.57 -4.51 9.34
N ALA A 156 15.61 -3.21 9.03
CA ALA A 156 16.10 -2.20 9.97
C ALA A 156 15.13 -1.93 11.13
N CYS A 157 13.82 -2.04 10.88
CA CYS A 157 12.80 -1.75 11.88
C CYS A 157 12.17 -2.99 12.51
N SER A 158 12.66 -4.20 12.20
CA SER A 158 11.95 -5.47 12.48
C SER A 158 11.43 -5.53 13.92
N PRO A 159 10.10 -5.49 14.11
CA PRO A 159 9.55 -5.69 15.41
C PRO A 159 8.70 -6.96 15.28
N VAL A 160 9.36 -8.10 15.08
CA VAL A 160 8.66 -9.38 14.86
C VAL A 160 9.26 -10.42 15.79
N ILE A 161 8.42 -10.93 16.69
CA ILE A 161 8.80 -11.88 17.74
C ILE A 161 9.14 -13.26 17.15
N ALA A 162 8.61 -13.59 15.96
CA ALA A 162 8.79 -14.87 15.29
C ALA A 162 9.88 -14.80 14.19
N ARG A 163 11.09 -15.32 14.49
CA ARG A 163 12.22 -15.40 13.53
C ARG A 163 11.87 -16.07 12.19
N LEU A 164 10.94 -17.03 12.18
CA LEU A 164 10.55 -17.74 10.97
C LEU A 164 9.84 -16.81 9.97
N LEU A 165 9.02 -15.88 10.45
CA LEU A 165 8.27 -14.95 9.61
C LEU A 165 9.21 -13.97 8.91
N THR A 166 10.19 -13.44 9.63
CA THR A 166 11.23 -12.55 9.09
C THR A 166 12.09 -13.22 8.02
N VAL A 167 12.42 -14.50 8.20
CA VAL A 167 13.20 -15.27 7.19
C VAL A 167 12.36 -15.53 5.93
N MET A 168 11.07 -15.84 6.08
CA MET A 168 10.17 -16.04 4.93
C MET A 168 9.96 -14.74 4.14
N GLU A 169 9.83 -13.60 4.82
CA GLU A 169 9.70 -12.29 4.19
C GLU A 169 10.96 -11.91 3.40
N PHE A 170 12.14 -12.10 4.00
CA PHE A 170 13.42 -11.84 3.33
C PHE A 170 13.62 -12.73 2.10
N LEU A 171 13.34 -14.03 2.23
CA LEU A 171 13.44 -14.97 1.11
C LEU A 171 12.46 -14.59 -0.01
N SER A 172 11.24 -14.16 0.33
CA SER A 172 10.26 -13.72 -0.65
C SER A 172 10.75 -12.48 -1.42
N LEU A 173 11.15 -11.41 -0.74
CA LEU A 173 11.67 -10.19 -1.38
C LEU A 173 12.93 -10.47 -2.21
N GLY A 174 13.81 -11.34 -1.73
CA GLY A 174 14.99 -11.82 -2.46
C GLY A 174 14.62 -12.57 -3.75
N VAL A 175 13.65 -13.47 -3.71
CA VAL A 175 13.20 -14.22 -4.90
C VAL A 175 12.53 -13.30 -5.93
N LEU A 176 11.71 -12.34 -5.49
CA LEU A 176 11.07 -11.37 -6.40
C LEU A 176 12.12 -10.50 -7.12
N SER A 177 13.09 -9.96 -6.39
CA SER A 177 14.17 -9.15 -6.99
C SER A 177 15.04 -9.95 -7.96
N LEU A 178 15.35 -11.21 -7.62
CA LEU A 178 16.09 -12.11 -8.51
C LEU A 178 15.30 -12.42 -9.79
N THR A 179 13.98 -12.64 -9.67
CA THR A 179 13.09 -12.92 -10.81
C THR A 179 13.07 -11.76 -11.80
N ILE A 180 12.97 -10.52 -11.30
CA ILE A 180 13.01 -9.30 -12.13
C ILE A 180 14.39 -9.14 -12.79
N THR A 181 15.47 -9.40 -12.05
CA THR A 181 16.84 -9.34 -12.58
C THR A 181 17.03 -10.35 -13.70
N MET A 182 16.55 -11.58 -13.54
CA MET A 182 16.58 -12.61 -14.58
C MET A 182 15.77 -12.21 -15.81
N GLY A 183 14.56 -11.65 -15.63
CA GLY A 183 13.74 -11.14 -16.73
C GLY A 183 14.43 -10.04 -17.55
N LEU A 184 15.17 -9.15 -16.89
CA LEU A 184 15.92 -8.07 -17.55
C LEU A 184 17.04 -8.59 -18.47
N PHE A 185 17.68 -9.72 -18.13
CA PHE A 185 18.68 -10.33 -19.01
C PHE A 185 18.08 -10.82 -20.32
N PHE A 186 16.85 -11.36 -20.30
CA PHE A 186 16.15 -11.83 -21.51
C PHE A 186 15.57 -10.69 -22.35
N VAL A 187 15.14 -9.59 -21.72
CA VAL A 187 14.69 -8.39 -22.45
C VAL A 187 15.86 -7.70 -23.16
N LYS A 188 17.02 -7.59 -22.49
CA LYS A 188 18.20 -6.92 -23.05
C LYS A 188 18.73 -7.61 -24.32
N THR A 189 18.71 -8.94 -24.37
CA THR A 189 19.15 -9.70 -25.55
C THR A 189 18.23 -9.49 -26.77
N SER A 190 16.95 -9.19 -26.54
CA SER A 190 15.96 -8.97 -27.62
C SER A 190 16.23 -7.69 -28.40
N GLN A 191 16.60 -6.59 -27.74
CA GLN A 191 16.95 -5.33 -28.42
C GLN A 191 18.24 -5.43 -29.24
N GLU A 192 19.25 -6.13 -28.72
CA GLU A 192 20.53 -6.28 -29.40
C GLU A 192 20.39 -7.12 -30.68
N THR A 193 19.53 -8.14 -30.65
CA THR A 193 19.24 -9.00 -31.82
C THR A 193 18.49 -8.24 -32.93
N VAL A 194 17.52 -7.40 -32.57
CA VAL A 194 16.76 -6.58 -33.56
C VAL A 194 17.65 -5.49 -34.20
N GLY A 195 18.54 -4.87 -33.41
CA GLY A 195 19.48 -3.87 -33.93
C GLY A 195 20.46 -4.43 -34.97
N ILE A 196 20.95 -5.66 -34.76
CA ILE A 196 21.85 -6.33 -35.70
C ILE A 196 21.13 -6.73 -36.99
N SER A 197 19.86 -7.14 -36.92
CA SER A 197 19.06 -7.45 -38.11
C SER A 197 18.74 -6.22 -38.97
N GLN A 198 18.55 -5.04 -38.36
CA GLN A 198 18.30 -3.79 -39.09
C GLN A 198 19.54 -3.23 -39.81
N VAL A 199 20.75 -3.49 -39.31
CA VAL A 199 22.00 -3.05 -39.95
C VAL A 199 22.40 -3.96 -41.13
N ARG A 200 21.79 -5.14 -41.24
CA ARG A 200 22.21 -6.20 -42.18
C ARG A 200 21.23 -6.44 -43.34
N GLY A 201 20.18 -5.62 -43.47
CA GLY A 201 19.25 -5.59 -44.62
C GLY A 201 19.34 -4.26 -45.34
#